data_AF-A0A401Q9H6-F1
#
_entry.id   AF-A0A401Q9H6-F1
#
_cell.length_a   1.000
_cell.length_b   1.000
_cell.length_c   1.000
_cell.angle_alpha   90.00
_cell.angle_beta   90.00
_cell.angle_gamma   90.00
#
_symmetry.space_group_name_H-M   'P 1'
#
loop_
_entity.id
_entity.type
_entity.pdbx_description
1 polymer ?
#
loop_
_entity_poly.entity_id
_entity_poly.type
_entity_poly.pdbx_seq_one_letter_code
_entity_poly.pdbx_strand_id
1 'polypeptide(L)'
;MQTFGKIAMQDNTEINMNNNFQTFPQAVLLLFRCATGEAWQEIMLASLPGKRIKHLDVVTLLRRIQPPLGFGKLCPHRVACKRLVAMNMPLSSDGTVSYNATLFALVRTALKIKTEGNLEQANMELRAIIKRIWKHTKPKVLDEIIPPPEDEEVTVGKFYATFLIQDYFRKFRRRKEKGLFGQPDICNSTTLQ
;
A
#
# COMPACT_ATOMS: atom_id res chain seq x y z
N MET A 1 17.89 2.65 -11.75
CA MET A 1 17.67 4.12 -11.61
C MET A 1 16.79 4.73 -12.71
N GLN A 2 16.09 3.93 -13.53
CA GLN A 2 15.45 4.42 -14.75
C GLN A 2 14.24 5.34 -14.53
N THR A 3 13.57 5.28 -13.38
CA THR A 3 12.37 6.09 -13.07
C THR A 3 12.66 7.35 -12.26
N PHE A 4 13.55 7.28 -11.25
CA PHE A 4 13.78 8.40 -10.31
C PHE A 4 15.17 9.05 -10.46
N GLY A 5 16.10 8.46 -11.23
CA GLY A 5 17.45 9.00 -11.40
C GLY A 5 17.57 10.17 -12.36
N LYS A 6 16.46 10.56 -13.01
CA LYS A 6 16.39 11.73 -13.89
C LYS A 6 15.70 12.93 -13.24
N ILE A 7 15.33 12.83 -11.96
CA ILE A 7 14.72 13.94 -11.24
C ILE A 7 15.77 15.03 -11.06
N ALA A 8 15.41 16.27 -11.41
CA ALA A 8 16.27 17.43 -11.25
C ALA A 8 16.50 17.70 -9.76
N MET A 9 17.78 17.81 -9.36
CA MET A 9 18.15 18.15 -7.99
C MET A 9 18.02 19.66 -7.80
N GLN A 10 17.45 20.07 -6.67
CA GLN A 10 17.36 21.47 -6.27
C GLN A 10 17.78 21.60 -4.81
N ASP A 11 18.72 22.49 -4.51
CA ASP A 11 19.34 22.57 -3.18
C ASP A 11 18.37 22.96 -2.06
N ASN A 12 17.28 23.67 -2.38
CA ASN A 12 16.21 24.04 -1.45
C ASN A 12 15.10 22.98 -1.32
N THR A 13 15.35 21.76 -1.81
CA THR A 13 14.38 20.67 -1.73
C THR A 13 15.01 19.43 -1.11
N GLU A 14 14.14 18.52 -0.68
CA GLU A 14 14.54 17.24 -0.10
C GLU A 14 15.17 16.28 -1.12
N ILE A 15 15.09 16.59 -2.43
CA ILE A 15 15.85 15.93 -3.49
C ILE A 15 16.99 16.84 -3.93
N ASN A 16 18.14 16.64 -3.29
CA ASN A 16 19.35 17.45 -3.47
C ASN A 16 20.58 16.54 -3.66
N MET A 17 21.77 17.15 -3.74
CA MET A 17 23.03 16.41 -3.96
C MET A 17 23.29 15.29 -2.95
N ASN A 18 22.77 15.40 -1.73
CA ASN A 18 22.98 14.44 -0.65
C ASN A 18 21.84 13.43 -0.49
N ASN A 19 20.75 13.58 -1.23
CA ASN A 19 19.51 12.85 -0.99
C ASN A 19 18.76 12.58 -2.32
N ASN A 20 19.30 11.69 -3.15
CA ASN A 20 18.80 11.49 -4.51
C ASN A 20 18.92 10.03 -5.00
N PHE A 21 18.38 9.80 -6.20
CA PHE A 21 18.40 8.52 -6.90
C PHE A 21 19.27 8.56 -8.17
N GLN A 22 20.30 9.41 -8.25
CA GLN A 22 21.15 9.54 -9.45
C GLN A 22 22.28 8.51 -9.53
N THR A 23 22.82 8.08 -8.39
CA THR A 23 23.84 7.03 -8.31
C THR A 23 23.43 5.91 -7.37
N PHE A 24 23.80 4.67 -7.73
CA PHE A 24 23.38 3.46 -6.99
C PHE A 24 23.68 3.53 -5.48
N PRO A 25 24.87 3.96 -5.03
CA PRO A 25 25.15 4.12 -3.60
C PRO A 25 24.24 5.14 -2.90
N GLN A 26 23.93 6.26 -3.56
CA GLN A 26 23.03 7.29 -3.01
C GLN A 26 21.59 6.81 -2.88
N ALA A 27 21.09 6.06 -3.87
CA ALA A 27 19.77 5.45 -3.78
C ALA A 27 19.68 4.44 -2.62
N VAL A 28 20.73 3.64 -2.38
CA VAL A 28 20.78 2.71 -1.26
C VAL A 28 20.83 3.45 0.08
N LEU A 29 21.61 4.53 0.17
CA LEU A 29 21.70 5.37 1.37
C LEU A 29 20.36 6.06 1.68
N LEU A 30 19.68 6.58 0.66
CA LEU A 30 18.36 7.18 0.75
C LEU A 30 17.30 6.15 1.19
N LEU A 31 17.34 4.95 0.62
CA LEU A 31 16.47 3.84 1.04
C LEU A 31 16.78 3.37 2.47
N PHE A 32 18.05 3.40 2.89
CA PHE A 32 18.47 3.13 4.26
C PHE A 32 17.96 4.22 5.22
N ARG A 33 18.06 5.50 4.87
CA ARG A 33 17.45 6.61 5.63
C ARG A 33 15.93 6.46 5.74
N CYS A 34 15.28 5.98 4.67
CA CYS A 34 13.87 5.61 4.72
C CYS A 34 13.58 4.43 5.65
N ALA A 35 14.48 3.46 5.73
CA ALA A 35 14.36 2.33 6.64
C ALA A 35 14.64 2.71 8.11
N THR A 36 15.46 3.74 8.35
CA THR A 36 15.77 4.26 9.71
C THR A 36 14.83 5.36 10.17
N GLY A 37 13.90 5.83 9.32
CA GLY A 37 12.81 6.71 9.71
C GLY A 37 13.11 8.21 9.67
N GLU A 38 14.24 8.64 9.13
CA GLU A 38 14.57 10.06 8.97
C GLU A 38 14.13 10.62 7.60
N ALA A 39 13.36 11.72 7.60
CA ALA A 39 12.99 12.53 6.42
C ALA A 39 12.30 11.82 5.23
N TRP A 40 11.99 10.52 5.33
CA TRP A 40 11.34 9.72 4.27
C TRP A 40 9.96 10.25 3.86
N GLN A 41 9.28 10.91 4.79
CA GLN A 41 7.99 11.54 4.53
C GLN A 41 8.17 12.70 3.55
N GLU A 42 9.20 13.53 3.71
CA GLU A 42 9.35 14.76 2.93
C GLU A 42 9.91 14.51 1.52
N ILE A 43 10.85 13.57 1.36
CA ILE A 43 11.37 13.12 0.05
C ILE A 43 10.26 12.49 -0.79
N MET A 44 9.37 11.76 -0.12
CA MET A 44 8.24 11.09 -0.74
C MET A 44 7.07 12.04 -1.02
N LEU A 45 6.83 13.02 -0.13
CA LEU A 45 5.85 14.09 -0.29
C LEU A 45 6.25 15.08 -1.40
N ALA A 46 7.55 15.37 -1.56
CA ALA A 46 8.08 16.22 -2.63
C ALA A 46 7.86 15.62 -4.02
N SER A 47 7.65 14.31 -4.11
CA SER A 47 7.49 13.63 -5.40
C SER A 47 6.07 13.73 -5.96
N LEU A 48 5.00 13.89 -5.16
CA LEU A 48 3.61 13.87 -5.65
C LEU A 48 2.59 14.53 -4.67
N PRO A 49 2.36 15.85 -4.71
CA PRO A 49 1.26 16.45 -3.96
C PRO A 49 -0.11 16.21 -4.63
N GLY A 50 -1.08 15.67 -3.87
CA GLY A 50 -2.51 15.89 -4.11
C GLY A 50 -3.33 14.88 -4.94
N LYS A 51 -2.80 13.72 -5.34
CA LYS A 51 -3.60 12.74 -6.13
C LYS A 51 -4.19 11.63 -5.27
N ARG A 52 -5.47 11.80 -4.92
CA ARG A 52 -6.36 10.70 -4.51
C ARG A 52 -6.47 9.69 -5.66
N ILE A 53 -6.44 8.40 -5.34
CA ILE A 53 -6.49 7.30 -6.33
C ILE A 53 -7.82 6.59 -6.16
N LYS A 54 -8.55 6.31 -7.25
CA LYS A 54 -9.76 5.49 -7.17
C LYS A 54 -9.37 4.08 -6.73
N HIS A 55 -10.13 3.48 -5.81
CA HIS A 55 -9.83 2.15 -5.29
C HIS A 55 -9.67 1.08 -6.38
N LEU A 56 -10.37 1.24 -7.51
CA LEU A 56 -10.28 0.41 -8.71
C LEU A 56 -8.88 0.40 -9.34
N ASP A 57 -8.16 1.52 -9.25
CA ASP A 57 -6.85 1.70 -9.89
C ASP A 57 -5.67 1.32 -8.99
N VAL A 58 -5.92 1.03 -7.71
CA VAL A 58 -4.88 0.72 -6.72
C VAL A 58 -4.05 -0.50 -7.15
N VAL A 59 -4.69 -1.59 -7.59
CA VAL A 59 -3.95 -2.77 -8.10
C VAL A 59 -3.09 -2.41 -9.31
N THR A 60 -3.64 -1.64 -10.24
CA THR A 60 -2.93 -1.22 -11.46
C THR A 60 -1.71 -0.38 -11.11
N LEU A 61 -1.85 0.53 -10.15
CA LEU A 61 -0.75 1.34 -9.64
C LEU A 61 0.34 0.46 -9.01
N LEU A 62 -0.03 -0.45 -8.10
CA LEU A 62 0.93 -1.30 -7.39
C LEU A 62 1.67 -2.27 -8.33
N ARG A 63 1.04 -2.73 -9.41
CA ARG A 63 1.70 -3.54 -10.44
C ARG A 63 2.70 -2.75 -11.29
N ARG A 64 2.61 -1.42 -11.33
CA ARG A 64 3.62 -0.57 -12.01
C ARG A 64 4.84 -0.32 -11.14
N ILE A 65 4.69 -0.38 -9.82
CA ILE A 65 5.80 -0.25 -8.85
C ILE A 65 6.48 -1.62 -8.74
N GLN A 66 7.81 -1.65 -8.90
CA GLN A 66 8.58 -2.88 -8.76
C GLN A 66 8.66 -3.32 -7.29
N PRO A 67 8.80 -4.62 -7.00
CA PRO A 67 9.17 -5.10 -5.67
C PRO A 67 10.45 -4.41 -5.15
N PRO A 68 10.63 -4.23 -3.83
CA PRO A 68 9.88 -4.80 -2.72
C PRO A 68 8.62 -4.02 -2.28
N LEU A 69 8.48 -2.75 -2.67
CA LEU A 69 7.36 -1.88 -2.25
C LEU A 69 6.09 -2.03 -3.10
N GLY A 70 6.24 -2.44 -4.35
CA GLY A 70 5.13 -2.73 -5.26
C GLY A 70 5.00 -4.22 -5.58
N PHE A 71 4.14 -4.53 -6.55
CA PHE A 71 3.88 -5.91 -6.98
C PHE A 71 4.61 -6.30 -8.26
N GLY A 72 5.03 -5.33 -9.08
CA GLY A 72 5.63 -5.59 -10.38
C GLY A 72 4.63 -6.07 -11.43
N LYS A 73 5.01 -5.95 -12.70
CA LYS A 73 4.12 -6.18 -13.86
C LYS A 73 3.62 -7.63 -13.94
N LEU A 74 4.46 -8.57 -13.50
CA LEU A 74 4.20 -10.00 -13.55
C LEU A 74 3.26 -10.49 -12.43
N CYS A 75 2.95 -9.67 -11.43
CA CYS A 75 2.06 -10.09 -10.35
C CYS A 75 0.63 -10.34 -10.88
N PRO A 76 0.06 -11.53 -10.67
CA PRO A 76 -1.32 -11.81 -11.03
C PRO A 76 -2.29 -10.93 -10.24
N HIS A 77 -3.35 -10.45 -10.91
CA HIS A 77 -4.34 -9.55 -10.30
C HIS A 77 -4.92 -10.11 -8.99
N ARG A 78 -5.24 -11.41 -8.96
CA ARG A 78 -5.78 -12.08 -7.76
C ARG A 78 -4.81 -12.08 -6.57
N VAL A 79 -3.51 -12.23 -6.83
CA VAL A 79 -2.46 -12.19 -5.79
C VAL A 79 -2.34 -10.78 -5.23
N ALA A 80 -2.35 -9.77 -6.12
CA ALA A 80 -2.38 -8.36 -5.72
C ALA A 80 -3.60 -8.03 -4.85
N CYS A 81 -4.80 -8.43 -5.26
CA CYS A 81 -6.02 -8.26 -4.46
C CYS A 81 -5.92 -8.94 -3.10
N LYS A 82 -5.42 -10.19 -3.03
CA LYS A 82 -5.25 -10.90 -1.77
C LYS A 82 -4.29 -10.18 -0.82
N ARG A 83 -3.21 -9.59 -1.34
CA ARG A 83 -2.30 -8.75 -0.55
C ARG A 83 -2.96 -7.46 -0.07
N LEU A 84 -3.79 -6.84 -0.91
CA LEU A 84 -4.55 -5.63 -0.54
C LEU A 84 -5.59 -5.87 0.55
N VAL A 85 -6.17 -7.07 0.64
CA VAL A 85 -7.07 -7.44 1.75
C VAL A 85 -6.37 -7.33 3.10
N ALA A 86 -5.06 -7.62 3.16
CA ALA A 86 -4.27 -7.51 4.39
C ALA A 86 -3.80 -6.07 4.68
N MET A 87 -4.08 -5.12 3.79
CA MET A 87 -3.69 -3.71 3.95
C MET A 87 -4.88 -2.91 4.48
N ASN A 88 -4.74 -2.38 5.70
CA ASN A 88 -5.78 -1.59 6.36
C ASN A 88 -5.80 -0.13 5.88
N MET A 89 -5.97 0.08 4.56
CA MET A 89 -6.05 1.42 3.96
C MET A 89 -7.48 1.97 4.05
N PRO A 90 -7.70 3.15 4.66
CA PRO A 90 -9.01 3.77 4.71
C PRO A 90 -9.50 4.17 3.31
N LEU A 91 -10.78 3.93 3.03
CA LEU A 91 -11.46 4.32 1.80
C LEU A 91 -12.35 5.54 2.07
N SER A 92 -12.19 6.60 1.29
CA SER A 92 -13.08 7.76 1.34
C SER A 92 -14.43 7.45 0.67
N SER A 93 -15.47 8.18 1.06
CA SER A 93 -16.86 8.00 0.56
C SER A 93 -17.01 8.16 -0.96
N ASP A 94 -16.12 8.94 -1.59
CA ASP A 94 -16.05 9.11 -3.05
C ASP A 94 -15.36 7.95 -3.78
N GLY A 95 -15.05 6.86 -3.06
CA GLY A 95 -14.36 5.69 -3.57
C GLY A 95 -12.88 5.94 -3.87
N THR A 96 -12.27 6.97 -3.27
CA THR A 96 -10.84 7.23 -3.40
C THR A 96 -10.06 6.86 -2.15
N VAL A 97 -8.78 6.62 -2.36
CA VAL A 97 -7.78 6.36 -1.32
C VAL A 97 -6.75 7.45 -1.42
N SER A 98 -6.34 7.95 -0.26
CA SER A 98 -5.23 8.88 -0.20
C SER A 98 -3.92 8.18 -0.58
N TYR A 99 -3.04 8.90 -1.26
CA TYR A 99 -1.70 8.40 -1.55
C TYR A 99 -0.90 8.14 -0.26
N ASN A 100 -1.00 9.04 0.72
CA ASN A 100 -0.32 8.93 2.01
C ASN A 100 -0.77 7.67 2.76
N ALA A 101 -2.08 7.42 2.81
CA ALA A 101 -2.67 6.22 3.40
C ALA A 101 -2.20 4.95 2.67
N THR A 102 -2.13 5.02 1.34
CA THR A 102 -1.68 3.90 0.50
C THR A 102 -0.23 3.54 0.79
N LEU A 103 0.63 4.55 0.79
CA LEU A 103 2.04 4.38 1.10
C LEU A 103 2.26 3.83 2.50
N PHE A 104 1.62 4.45 3.49
CA PHE A 104 1.77 4.05 4.88
C PHE A 104 1.39 2.59 5.06
N ALA A 105 0.29 2.15 4.44
CA ALA A 105 -0.13 0.75 4.48
C ALA A 105 0.87 -0.20 3.80
N LEU A 106 1.47 0.17 2.67
CA LEU A 106 2.51 -0.64 2.02
C LEU A 106 3.72 -0.84 2.93
N VAL A 107 4.23 0.24 3.53
CA VAL A 107 5.37 0.20 4.46
C VAL A 107 5.01 -0.60 5.71
N ARG A 108 3.83 -0.33 6.29
CA ARG A 108 3.31 -1.04 7.46
C ARG A 108 3.23 -2.55 7.22
N THR A 109 2.70 -2.98 6.08
CA THR A 109 2.58 -4.39 5.73
C THR A 109 3.94 -5.03 5.42
N ALA A 110 4.83 -4.33 4.71
CA ALA A 110 6.16 -4.85 4.39
C ALA A 110 7.02 -5.08 5.64
N LEU A 111 6.91 -4.18 6.62
CA LEU A 111 7.67 -4.23 7.88
C LEU A 111 6.90 -4.93 9.03
N LYS A 112 5.68 -5.41 8.77
CA LYS A 112 4.79 -6.05 9.76
C LYS A 112 4.55 -5.21 11.02
N ILE A 113 4.41 -3.89 10.84
CA ILE A 113 4.22 -2.96 11.96
C ILE A 113 2.77 -3.06 12.46
N LYS A 114 2.57 -3.67 13.64
CA LYS A 114 1.26 -3.75 14.31
C LYS A 114 0.18 -4.33 13.37
N THR A 115 0.51 -5.38 12.60
CA THR A 115 -0.38 -6.02 11.62
C THR A 115 -1.01 -7.32 12.10
N GLU A 116 -0.75 -7.73 13.35
CA GLU A 116 -1.17 -9.01 13.92
C GLU A 116 -2.20 -8.81 15.05
N GLY A 117 -3.01 -9.82 15.32
CA GLY A 117 -4.01 -9.79 16.40
C GLY A 117 -5.21 -8.87 16.09
N ASN A 118 -5.73 -8.20 17.11
CA ASN A 118 -6.83 -7.25 16.97
C ASN A 118 -6.32 -5.95 16.32
N LEU A 119 -6.77 -5.69 15.08
CA LEU A 119 -6.33 -4.54 14.28
C LEU A 119 -6.74 -3.19 14.86
N GLU A 120 -7.88 -3.09 15.55
CA GLU A 120 -8.33 -1.83 16.16
C GLU A 120 -7.42 -1.42 17.31
N GLN A 121 -7.13 -2.37 18.21
CA GLN A 121 -6.19 -2.17 19.30
C GLN A 121 -4.78 -1.85 18.77
N ALA A 122 -4.33 -2.59 17.76
CA ALA A 122 -3.05 -2.38 17.11
C ALA A 122 -2.96 -0.98 16.44
N ASN A 123 -4.06 -0.50 15.85
CA ASN A 123 -4.16 0.85 15.28
C ASN A 123 -4.08 1.92 16.38
N MET A 124 -4.80 1.76 17.49
CA MET A 124 -4.77 2.69 18.62
C MET A 124 -3.37 2.83 19.21
N GLU A 125 -2.69 1.70 19.44
CA GLU A 125 -1.32 1.68 19.94
C GLU A 125 -0.33 2.33 18.96
N LEU A 126 -0.44 1.98 17.67
CA LEU A 126 0.40 2.57 16.63
C LEU A 126 0.21 4.08 16.53
N ARG A 127 -1.04 4.54 16.62
CA ARG A 127 -1.39 5.97 16.64
C ARG A 127 -0.79 6.68 17.86
N ALA A 128 -0.82 6.05 19.03
CA ALA A 128 -0.19 6.59 20.24
C ALA A 128 1.34 6.68 20.11
N ILE A 129 1.99 5.66 19.54
CA ILE A 129 3.44 5.65 19.29
C ILE A 129 3.81 6.76 18.30
N ILE A 130 3.11 6.85 17.16
CA ILE A 130 3.39 7.86 16.13
C ILE A 130 3.22 9.27 16.70
N LYS A 131 2.19 9.53 17.51
CA LYS A 131 2.02 10.84 18.17
C LYS A 131 3.20 11.23 19.07
N ARG A 132 3.86 10.26 19.71
CA ARG A 132 5.05 10.54 20.55
C ARG A 132 6.29 10.88 19.72
N ILE A 133 6.43 10.23 18.56
CA ILE A 133 7.59 10.41 17.66
C ILE A 133 7.42 11.68 16.81
N TRP A 134 6.23 11.89 16.25
CA TRP A 134 5.93 12.96 15.29
C TRP A 134 5.36 14.22 15.97
N LYS A 135 6.18 14.87 16.79
CA LYS A 135 5.75 16.02 17.63
C LYS A 135 5.23 17.23 16.85
N HIS A 136 5.66 17.41 15.60
CA HIS A 136 5.34 18.58 14.77
C HIS A 136 4.45 18.25 13.55
N THR A 137 3.93 17.02 13.45
CA THR A 137 3.06 16.64 12.32
C THR A 137 1.64 17.14 12.53
N LYS A 138 1.03 17.68 11.47
CA LYS A 138 -0.38 18.14 11.49
C LYS A 138 -1.31 16.95 11.82
N PRO A 139 -2.25 17.08 12.77
CA PRO A 139 -3.16 15.99 13.16
C PRO A 139 -3.90 15.35 11.99
N LYS A 140 -4.29 16.17 10.99
CA LYS A 140 -4.97 15.72 9.77
C LYS A 140 -4.21 14.63 9.00
N VAL A 141 -2.88 14.67 8.97
CA VAL A 141 -2.08 13.65 8.27
C VAL A 141 -2.17 12.32 8.99
N LEU A 142 -2.16 12.32 10.32
CA LEU A 142 -2.29 11.12 11.12
C LEU A 142 -3.69 10.50 11.00
N ASP A 143 -4.73 11.34 10.98
CA ASP A 143 -6.11 10.90 10.78
C ASP A 143 -6.34 10.32 9.38
N GLU A 144 -5.60 10.82 8.39
CA GLU A 144 -5.66 10.32 7.02
C GLU A 144 -5.03 8.93 6.87
N ILE A 145 -3.94 8.63 7.60
CA ILE A 145 -3.21 7.35 7.50
C ILE A 145 -3.68 6.29 8.49
N ILE A 146 -4.12 6.70 9.68
CA ILE A 146 -4.65 5.85 10.75
C ILE A 146 -5.83 6.60 11.38
N PRO A 147 -7.03 6.48 10.79
CA PRO A 147 -8.21 7.13 11.33
C PRO A 147 -8.51 6.62 12.74
N PRO A 148 -9.17 7.45 13.58
CA PRO A 148 -9.72 6.98 14.84
C PRO A 148 -10.76 5.87 14.58
N PRO A 149 -10.98 4.94 15.53
CA PRO A 149 -12.00 3.92 15.39
C PRO A 149 -13.39 4.57 15.30
N GLU A 150 -14.11 4.29 14.21
CA GLU A 150 -15.49 4.69 13.95
C GLU A 150 -16.29 3.46 13.49
N ASP A 151 -17.58 3.38 13.82
CA ASP A 151 -18.43 2.18 13.62
C ASP A 151 -18.60 1.77 12.13
N GLU A 152 -18.36 2.68 11.18
CA GLU A 152 -18.57 2.46 9.73
C GLU A 152 -17.30 2.63 8.88
N GLU A 153 -16.11 2.29 9.40
CA GLU A 153 -14.89 2.42 8.61
C GLU A 153 -14.85 1.40 7.45
N VAL A 154 -14.98 1.89 6.21
CA VAL A 154 -14.74 1.08 5.01
C VAL A 154 -13.27 1.16 4.62
N THR A 155 -12.62 0.01 4.50
CA THR A 155 -11.25 -0.06 4.02
C THR A 155 -11.20 -0.64 2.61
N VAL A 156 -10.12 -0.31 1.90
CA VAL A 156 -9.81 -0.89 0.59
C VAL A 156 -9.77 -2.42 0.67
N GLY A 157 -9.25 -2.96 1.78
CA GLY A 157 -9.21 -4.38 2.03
C GLY A 157 -10.60 -5.02 2.07
N LYS A 158 -11.57 -4.39 2.75
CA LYS A 158 -12.98 -4.85 2.78
C LYS A 158 -13.58 -4.89 1.36
N PHE A 159 -13.32 -3.87 0.54
CA PHE A 159 -13.76 -3.84 -0.86
C PHE A 159 -13.17 -5.01 -1.67
N TYR A 160 -11.86 -5.23 -1.60
CA TYR A 160 -11.20 -6.33 -2.33
C TYR A 160 -11.60 -7.71 -1.82
N ALA A 161 -11.91 -7.85 -0.52
CA ALA A 161 -12.44 -9.08 0.04
C ALA A 161 -13.81 -9.41 -0.57
N THR A 162 -14.73 -8.44 -0.61
CA THR A 162 -16.04 -8.59 -1.26
C THR A 162 -15.87 -8.94 -2.74
N PHE A 163 -14.98 -8.27 -3.46
CA PHE A 163 -14.67 -8.58 -4.86
C PHE A 163 -14.22 -10.05 -5.05
N LEU A 164 -13.30 -10.53 -4.21
CA LEU A 164 -12.77 -11.90 -4.28
C LEU A 164 -13.84 -12.95 -3.96
N ILE A 165 -14.69 -12.69 -2.94
CA ILE A 165 -15.81 -13.56 -2.58
C ILE A 165 -16.80 -13.65 -3.74
N GLN A 166 -17.18 -12.51 -4.33
CA GLN A 166 -18.09 -12.50 -5.46
C GLN A 166 -17.51 -13.19 -6.72
N ASP A 167 -16.22 -13.00 -7.01
CA ASP A 167 -15.54 -13.71 -8.11
C ASP A 167 -15.56 -15.23 -7.90
N TYR A 168 -15.33 -15.69 -6.67
CA TYR A 168 -15.43 -17.10 -6.31
C TYR A 168 -16.83 -17.66 -6.54
N PHE A 169 -17.87 -16.98 -6.05
CA PHE A 169 -19.27 -17.42 -6.23
C PHE A 169 -19.69 -17.45 -7.71
N ARG A 170 -19.29 -16.47 -8.52
CA ARG A 170 -19.55 -16.46 -9.96
C ARG A 170 -18.91 -17.67 -10.65
N LYS A 171 -17.66 -17.99 -10.32
CA LYS A 171 -16.95 -19.17 -10.85
C LYS A 171 -17.58 -20.48 -10.37
N PHE A 172 -18.00 -20.54 -9.11
CA PHE A 172 -18.72 -21.69 -8.56
C PHE A 172 -20.04 -21.94 -9.31
N ARG A 173 -20.86 -20.91 -9.53
CA ARG A 173 -22.13 -21.02 -10.27
C ARG A 173 -21.90 -21.52 -11.71
N ARG A 174 -20.90 -20.96 -12.41
CA ARG A 174 -20.54 -21.40 -13.77
C ARG A 174 -20.09 -22.86 -13.83
N ARG A 175 -19.42 -23.38 -12.79
CA ARG A 175 -19.04 -24.80 -12.71
C ARG A 175 -20.26 -25.70 -12.47
N LYS A 176 -21.17 -25.26 -11.59
CA LYS A 176 -22.46 -25.94 -11.35
C LYS A 176 -23.28 -26.07 -12.63
N GLU A 177 -23.35 -25.02 -13.43
CA GLU A 177 -24.07 -25.02 -14.72
C GLU A 177 -23.42 -25.94 -15.77
N LYS A 178 -22.09 -26.15 -15.70
CA LYS A 178 -21.35 -27.00 -16.64
C LYS A 178 -21.20 -28.46 -16.20
N GLY A 179 -21.74 -28.85 -15.04
CA GLY A 179 -21.60 -30.21 -14.51
C GLY A 179 -20.19 -30.60 -14.02
N LEU A 180 -19.25 -29.66 -13.93
CA LEU A 180 -17.87 -29.91 -13.44
C LEU A 180 -17.76 -29.87 -11.89
N PHE A 181 -18.70 -30.50 -11.18
CA PHE A 181 -18.59 -30.61 -9.73
C PHE A 181 -17.39 -31.49 -9.34
N GLY A 182 -16.52 -30.98 -8.47
CA GLY A 182 -15.43 -31.74 -7.86
C GLY A 182 -14.07 -31.67 -8.57
N GLN A 183 -13.93 -31.00 -9.72
CA GLN A 183 -12.59 -30.78 -10.29
C GLN A 183 -11.86 -29.61 -9.60
N PRO A 184 -10.63 -29.81 -9.07
CA PRO A 184 -9.82 -28.74 -8.51
C PRO A 184 -9.45 -27.71 -9.58
N ASP A 185 -9.40 -26.43 -9.21
CA ASP A 185 -9.05 -25.34 -10.12
C ASP A 185 -7.61 -25.51 -10.64
N ILE A 186 -7.45 -25.99 -11.88
CA ILE A 186 -6.14 -26.19 -12.56
C ILE A 186 -5.35 -24.85 -12.66
N CYS A 187 -6.01 -23.72 -12.47
CA CYS A 187 -5.37 -22.39 -12.54
C CYS A 187 -4.68 -21.93 -11.24
N ASN A 188 -4.64 -22.76 -10.18
CA ASN A 188 -4.00 -22.41 -8.91
C ASN A 188 -2.54 -22.91 -8.77
N SER A 189 -2.00 -23.62 -9.76
CA SER A 189 -0.61 -24.09 -9.73
C SER A 189 0.36 -23.02 -10.25
N THR A 190 0.60 -22.00 -9.44
CA THR A 190 1.91 -21.31 -9.48
C THR A 190 2.26 -20.94 -8.05
N THR A 191 2.47 -21.99 -7.25
CA THR A 191 3.18 -21.91 -6.00
C THR A 191 4.59 -21.43 -6.30
N LEU A 192 5.00 -20.41 -5.57
CA LEU A 192 6.35 -19.87 -5.52
C LEU A 192 7.37 -21.00 -5.28
N GLN A 193 8.37 -21.09 -6.14
CA GLN A 193 9.75 -21.31 -5.72
C GLN A 193 10.40 -19.94 -5.54
#